data_AF-A0A060LS57-F1
#
_entry.id   AF-A0A060LS57-F1
#
_cell.length_a   1.000
_cell.length_b   1.000
_cell.length_c   1.000
_cell.angle_alpha   90.00
_cell.angle_beta   90.00
_cell.angle_gamma   90.00
#
_symmetry.space_group_name_H-M   'P 1'
#
loop_
_entity.id
_entity.type
_entity.pdbx_description
1 polymer ?
#
loop_
_entity_poly.entity_id
_entity_poly.type
_entity_poly.pdbx_seq_one_letter_code
_entity_poly.pdbx_strand_id
1 'polypeptide(L)' 'MYKVERTVNGVTVTFKDSNSHLDKTFNDPVAAKLLAKKLNLDLIIADNDEWRVVSCG' A
#
# COMPACT_ATOMS: atom_id res chain seq x y z
N MET A 1 -9.43 1.59 10.44
CA MET A 1 -9.01 0.67 9.35
C MET A 1 -7.74 1.21 8.71
N TYR A 2 -6.97 0.37 8.01
CA TYR A 2 -5.72 0.77 7.35
C TYR A 2 -5.73 0.32 5.89
N LYS A 3 -5.06 1.10 5.04
CA LYS A 3 -4.80 0.78 3.63
C LYS A 3 -3.31 0.93 3.36
N VAL A 4 -2.89 0.35 2.24
CA VAL A 4 -1.54 0.52 1.70
C VAL A 4 -1.65 1.31 0.41
N GLU A 5 -0.93 2.41 0.30
CA GLU A 5 -0.94 3.29 -0.88
C GLU A 5 0.47 3.66 -1.30
N ARG A 6 0.64 4.04 -2.57
CA ARG A 6 1.88 4.65 -3.08
C ARG A 6 1.54 5.78 -4.01
N THR A 7 2.47 6.70 -4.22
CA THR A 7 2.32 7.80 -5.19
C THR A 7 3.26 7.56 -6.36
N VAL A 8 2.71 7.31 -7.54
CA VAL A 8 3.47 7.10 -8.78
C VAL A 8 3.18 8.24 -9.72
N ASN A 9 4.20 9.01 -10.12
CA ASN A 9 4.06 10.17 -11.01
C ASN A 9 2.96 11.16 -10.57
N GLY A 10 2.86 11.43 -9.26
CA GLY A 10 1.86 12.33 -8.69
C GLY A 10 0.46 11.73 -8.51
N VAL A 11 0.26 10.46 -8.88
CA VAL A 11 -1.02 9.76 -8.71
C VAL A 11 -0.92 8.81 -7.53
N THR A 12 -1.77 9.03 -6.51
CA THR A 12 -1.91 8.10 -5.39
C THR A 12 -2.73 6.89 -5.82
N VAL A 13 -2.17 5.70 -5.61
CA VAL A 13 -2.84 4.42 -5.88
C VAL A 13 -2.86 3.57 -4.62
N THR A 14 -4.01 2.95 -4.36
CA THR A 14 -4.20 2.02 -3.25
C THR A 14 -3.94 0.58 -3.70
N PHE A 15 -3.34 -0.23 -2.82
CA PHE A 15 -3.17 -1.66 -3.06
C PHE A 15 -4.53 -2.36 -3.06
N LYS A 16 -4.84 -3.06 -4.15
CA LYS A 16 -6.11 -3.76 -4.35
C LYS A 16 -5.96 -5.25 -4.07
N ASP A 17 -7.03 -5.86 -3.58
CA ASP A 17 -7.09 -7.31 -3.43
C ASP A 17 -7.20 -7.96 -4.81
N SER A 18 -6.29 -8.89 -5.10
CA SER A 18 -6.17 -9.55 -6.40
C SER A 18 -7.44 -10.28 -6.83
N ASN A 19 -8.31 -10.66 -5.88
CA ASN A 19 -9.50 -11.45 -6.16
C ASN A 19 -10.78 -10.61 -6.34
N SER A 20 -10.80 -9.35 -5.88
CA SER A 20 -12.01 -8.53 -5.88
C SER A 20 -11.88 -7.18 -6.57
N HIS A 21 -10.67 -6.76 -6.95
CA HIS A 21 -10.36 -5.40 -7.44
C HIS A 21 -10.74 -4.27 -6.47
N LEU A 22 -11.18 -4.60 -5.25
CA LEU A 22 -11.46 -3.65 -4.18
C LEU A 22 -10.17 -3.29 -3.46
N ASP A 23 -10.15 -2.10 -2.85
CA ASP A 23 -9.05 -1.69 -1.98
C ASP A 23 -8.87 -2.69 -0.85
N LYS A 24 -7.65 -3.16 -0.66
CA LYS A 24 -7.33 -4.03 0.45
C LYS A 24 -7.30 -3.20 1.73
N THR A 25 -8.23 -3.52 2.64
CA THR A 25 -8.32 -2.90 3.96
C THR A 25 -7.83 -3.86 5.03
N PHE A 26 -7.23 -3.30 6.08
CA PHE A 26 -6.72 -4.03 7.22
C PHE A 26 -7.34 -3.48 8.50
N ASN A 27 -7.73 -4.36 9.41
CA ASN A 27 -8.14 -3.96 10.76
C ASN A 27 -6.95 -3.84 11.71
N ASP A 28 -5.82 -4.50 11.38
CA ASP A 28 -4.58 -4.48 12.14
C ASP A 28 -3.51 -3.66 11.41
N PRO A 29 -2.91 -2.63 12.05
CA PRO A 29 -1.83 -1.86 11.44
C PRO A 29 -0.57 -2.68 11.20
N VAL A 30 -0.32 -3.75 11.96
CA VAL A 30 0.87 -4.59 11.79
C VAL A 30 0.78 -5.38 10.49
N ALA A 31 -0.37 -5.98 10.19
CA ALA A 31 -0.63 -6.62 8.91
C ALA A 31 -0.45 -5.67 7.70
N ALA A 32 -0.95 -4.44 7.79
CA ALA A 32 -0.76 -3.43 6.73
C ALA A 32 0.73 -3.09 6.52
N LYS A 33 1.48 -2.91 7.62
CA LYS A 33 2.93 -2.64 7.58
C LYS A 33 3.72 -3.80 6.99
N LEU A 34 3.36 -5.04 7.33
CA LEU A 34 3.99 -6.23 6.77
C LEU A 34 3.80 -6.31 5.26
N LEU A 35 2.60 -5.99 4.75
CA LEU A 35 2.37 -5.94 3.31
C LEU A 35 3.19 -4.82 2.65
N ALA A 36 3.14 -3.60 3.17
CA ALA A 36 3.90 -2.47 2.61
C ALA A 36 5.40 -2.79 2.50
N LYS A 37 5.99 -3.40 3.55
CA LYS A 37 7.39 -3.86 3.51
C LYS A 37 7.67 -4.86 2.40
N LYS A 38 6.80 -5.87 2.21
CA LYS A 38 6.96 -6.85 1.14
C LYS A 38 6.91 -6.18 -0.24
N LEU A 39 5.93 -5.31 -0.46
CA LEU A 39 5.78 -4.61 -1.73
C LEU A 39 6.96 -3.68 -2.03
N ASN A 40 7.56 -3.07 -1.01
CA ASN A 40 8.76 -2.24 -1.16
C ASN A 40 10.03 -3.05 -1.46
N LEU A 41 10.11 -4.32 -1.05
CA LEU A 41 11.23 -5.21 -1.43
C LEU A 41 11.17 -5.57 -2.92
N ASP A 42 9.96 -5.70 -3.47
CA ASP A 42 9.73 -6.03 -4.87
C ASP A 42 9.79 -4.80 -5.80
N LEU A 43 9.91 -3.59 -5.24
CA LEU A 43 9.90 -2.33 -5.98
C LEU A 43 11.31 -1.92 -6.41
N ILE A 44 11.51 -1.71 -7.71
CA ILE A 44 12.71 -1.05 -8.22
C ILE A 44 12.55 0.45 -7.96
N ILE A 45 13.33 0.98 -7.03
CA ILE A 45 13.12 2.31 -6.47
C ILE A 45 13.60 3.41 -7.44
N ALA A 46 12.66 4.24 -7.89
CA ALA A 46 12.94 5.61 -8.32
C ALA A 46 12.72 6.55 -7.13
N ASP A 47 13.38 7.72 -7.11
CA ASP A 47 13.31 8.63 -5.96
C ASP A 47 11.86 8.98 -5.58
N ASN A 48 11.47 8.59 -4.36
CA ASN A 48 10.16 8.79 -3.71
C ASN A 48 9.01 7.84 -4.09
N ASP A 49 9.25 6.75 -4.84
CA ASP A 49 8.23 5.70 -5.00
C ASP A 49 8.34 4.68 -3.86
N GLU A 50 7.37 4.70 -2.94
CA GLU A 50 7.25 3.69 -1.89
C GLU A 50 5.78 3.45 -1.50
N TRP A 51 5.50 2.22 -1.08
CA TRP A 51 4.25 1.85 -0.42
C TRP A 51 4.26 2.26 1.05
N ARG A 52 3.23 2.99 1.46
CA ARG A 52 3.01 3.53 2.81
C ARG A 52 1.68 3.04 3.37
N VAL A 53 1.62 2.96 4.70
CA VAL A 53 0.38 2.64 5.41
C VAL A 53 -0.35 3.94 5.77
N VAL A 54 -1.64 4.01 5.44
CA VAL A 54 -2.52 5.11 5.83
C VAL A 54 -3.70 4.63 6.66
N SER A 55 -4.11 5.44 7.62
CA SER A 55 -5.34 5.21 8.39
C SER A 55 -6.56 5.69 7.61
N CYS A 56 -7.54 4.81 7.44
CA CYS A 56 -8.87 5.21 6.99
C CYS A 56 -9.63 5.76 8.20
N GLY A 57 -9.87 7.07 8.19
CA GLY A 57 -10.82 7.73 9.09
C GLY A 57 -12.26 7.36 8.77
#